data_AF-A0A2G1BT00-F1
#
_entry.id   AF-A0A2G1BT00-F1
#
_cell.length_a   1.000
_cell.length_b   1.000
_cell.length_c   1.000
_cell.angle_alpha   90.00
_cell.angle_beta   90.00
_cell.angle_gamma   90.00
#
_symmetry.space_group_name_H-M   'P 1'
#
loop_
_entity.id
_entity.type
_entity.pdbx_description
1 polymer ?
#
loop_
_entity_poly.entity_id
_entity_poly.type
_entity_poly.pdbx_seq_one_letter_code
_entity_poly.pdbx_strand_id
1 'polypeptide(L)' 'MNAIYSKKKLFEKYYYLPEREMRKTINEIIADTRNLPIEVAKHKKKLRPSEVKQFLEVYDLV' A
#
# COMPACT_ATOMS: atom_id res chain seq x y z
N MET A 1 -11.24 11.04 -8.64
CA MET A 1 -10.48 10.54 -7.46
C MET A 1 -9.01 10.93 -7.61
N ASN A 2 -8.43 11.62 -6.62
CA ASN A 2 -6.98 11.88 -6.63
C ASN A 2 -6.23 10.56 -6.50
N ALA A 3 -5.65 10.10 -7.61
CA ALA A 3 -4.95 8.82 -7.64
C ALA A 3 -3.76 8.81 -6.67
N ILE A 4 -3.65 7.71 -5.92
CA ILE A 4 -2.59 7.46 -4.96
C ILE A 4 -1.48 6.71 -5.69
N TYR A 5 -0.30 7.31 -5.77
CA TYR A 5 0.83 6.74 -6.52
C TYR A 5 2.06 6.47 -5.64
N SER A 6 1.97 6.74 -4.33
CA SER A 6 3.07 6.56 -3.40
C SER A 6 2.59 6.15 -2.01
N LYS A 7 3.44 5.41 -1.28
CA LYS A 7 3.19 5.07 0.13
C LYS A 7 2.96 6.31 0.99
N LYS A 8 3.74 7.37 0.76
CA LYS A 8 3.59 8.65 1.47
C LYS A 8 2.16 9.18 1.33
N LYS A 9 1.65 9.30 0.10
CA LYS A 9 0.30 9.81 -0.16
C LYS A 9 -0.79 8.88 0.38
N LEU A 10 -0.55 7.57 0.37
CA LEU A 10 -1.45 6.58 0.98
C LEU A 10 -1.56 6.81 2.49
N PHE A 11 -0.43 6.92 3.17
CA PHE A 11 -0.38 7.09 4.63
C PHE A 11 -0.88 8.48 5.07
N GLU A 12 -0.60 9.54 4.30
CA GLU A 12 -1.18 10.86 4.54
C GLU A 12 -2.70 10.85 4.43
N LYS A 13 -3.25 10.16 3.43
CA LYS A 13 -4.70 10.11 3.21
C LYS A 13 -5.43 9.33 4.29
N TYR A 14 -4.83 8.23 4.76
CA TYR A 14 -5.42 7.32 5.73
C TYR A 14 -4.68 7.39 7.08
N TYR A 15 -4.26 8.60 7.48
CA TYR A 15 -3.44 8.84 8.67
C TYR A 15 -4.07 8.36 9.99
N TYR A 16 -5.39 8.18 10.00
CA TYR A 16 -6.15 7.69 11.15
C TYR A 16 -6.03 6.16 11.36
N LEU A 17 -5.46 5.42 10.40
CA LEU A 17 -5.19 3.99 10.54
C LEU A 17 -3.80 3.75 11.18
N PRO A 18 -3.59 2.61 11.86
CA PRO A 18 -2.28 2.29 12.45
C PRO A 18 -1.18 2.17 11.39
N GLU A 19 -0.24 3.13 11.36
CA GLU A 19 0.79 3.21 10.32
C GLU A 19 1.62 1.92 10.20
N ARG A 20 1.90 1.25 11.34
CA ARG A 20 2.65 -0.01 11.36
C ARG A 20 1.93 -1.12 10.59
N GLU A 21 0.62 -1.22 10.75
CA GLU A 21 -0.22 -2.21 10.07
C GLU A 21 -0.36 -1.85 8.60
N MET A 22 -0.68 -0.59 8.30
CA MET A 22 -0.75 -0.10 6.92
C MET A 22 0.53 -0.40 6.14
N ARG A 23 1.68 -0.15 6.76
CA ARG A 23 2.99 -0.40 6.16
C ARG A 23 3.23 -1.88 5.93
N LYS A 24 2.84 -2.75 6.86
CA LYS A 24 2.93 -4.20 6.70
C LYS A 24 2.05 -4.65 5.53
N THR A 25 0.76 -4.30 5.55
CA THR A 25 -0.22 -4.68 4.52
C THR A 25 0.22 -4.24 3.13
N ILE A 26 0.61 -2.97 2.94
CA ILE A 26 1.01 -2.50 1.61
C ILE A 26 2.30 -3.18 1.12
N ASN A 27 3.22 -3.54 2.01
CA ASN A 27 4.44 -4.26 1.64
C ASN A 27 4.13 -5.69 1.19
N GLU A 28 3.23 -6.38 1.89
CA GLU A 28 2.75 -7.72 1.53
C GLU A 28 2.04 -7.68 0.17
N ILE A 29 1.13 -6.72 -0.04
CA ILE A 29 0.47 -6.52 -1.33
C ILE A 29 1.48 -6.28 -2.47
N ILE A 30 2.50 -5.43 -2.25
CA ILE A 30 3.55 -5.20 -3.25
C ILE A 30 4.36 -6.48 -3.51
N ALA A 31 4.71 -7.24 -2.47
CA ALA A 31 5.47 -8.48 -2.59
C ALA A 31 4.70 -9.49 -3.45
N ASP A 32 3.42 -9.69 -3.14
CA ASP A 32 2.56 -10.66 -3.82
C ASP A 32 2.28 -10.23 -5.27
N THR A 33 1.81 -9.00 -5.47
CA THR A 33 1.42 -8.51 -6.81
C THR A 33 2.61 -8.34 -7.77
N ARG A 34 3.83 -8.15 -7.26
CA ARG A 34 5.04 -8.02 -8.10
C ARG A 34 5.89 -9.28 -8.12
N ASN A 35 5.50 -10.33 -7.39
CA ASN A 35 6.28 -11.53 -7.18
C ASN A 35 7.73 -11.23 -6.73
N LEU A 36 7.86 -10.42 -5.68
CA LEU A 36 9.14 -9.97 -5.13
C LEU A 36 9.28 -10.40 -3.66
N PRO A 37 10.51 -10.66 -3.17
CA PRO A 37 10.73 -10.84 -1.74
C PRO A 37 10.28 -9.61 -0.94
N ILE A 38 9.74 -9.85 0.26
CA ILE A 38 9.23 -8.78 1.15
C ILE A 38 10.29 -7.72 1.45
N GLU A 39 11.55 -8.12 1.60
CA GLU A 39 12.68 -7.20 1.81
C GLU A 39 12.83 -6.20 0.66
N VAL A 40 12.62 -6.63 -0.58
CA VAL A 40 12.66 -5.77 -1.76
C VAL A 40 11.40 -4.90 -1.85
N ALA A 41 10.24 -5.45 -1.49
CA ALA A 41 8.95 -4.76 -1.53
C ALA A 41 8.88 -3.56 -0.57
N LYS A 42 9.50 -3.66 0.62
CA LYS A 42 9.60 -2.58 1.61
C LYS A 42 10.14 -1.28 1.00
N HIS A 43 11.14 -1.40 0.13
CA HIS A 43 11.82 -0.25 -0.48
C HIS A 43 11.06 0.36 -1.67
N LYS A 44 10.00 -0.26 -2.18
CA LYS A 44 9.21 0.29 -3.29
C LYS A 44 8.32 1.43 -2.77
N LYS A 45 8.71 2.67 -3.06
CA LYS A 45 7.97 3.88 -2.65
C LYS A 45 6.74 4.18 -3.52
N LYS A 46 6.81 3.81 -4.81
CA LYS A 46 5.74 4.02 -5.79
C LYS A 46 4.77 2.84 -5.80
N LEU A 47 3.48 3.15 -5.81
CA LEU A 47 2.38 2.19 -5.82
C LEU A 47 1.77 2.10 -7.21
N ARG A 48 1.38 0.88 -7.60
CA ARG A 48 0.55 0.62 -8.78
C ARG A 48 -0.92 0.79 -8.41
N PRO A 49 -1.80 1.18 -9.35
CA PRO A 49 -3.24 1.30 -9.07
C PRO A 49 -3.87 0.02 -8.50
N SER A 50 -3.42 -1.16 -8.94
CA SER A 50 -3.89 -2.46 -8.43
C SER A 50 -3.53 -2.67 -6.95
N GLU A 51 -2.33 -2.27 -6.53
CA GLU A 51 -1.87 -2.38 -5.14
C GLU A 51 -2.68 -1.46 -4.23
N VAL A 52 -2.99 -0.26 -4.70
CA VAL A 52 -3.85 0.67 -3.97
C VAL A 52 -5.26 0.09 -3.87
N LYS A 53 -5.83 -0.41 -4.96
CA LYS A 53 -7.16 -1.02 -4.95
C LYS A 53 -7.26 -2.14 -3.91
N GLN A 54 -6.31 -3.08 -3.94
CA GLN A 54 -6.27 -4.19 -3.00
C GLN A 54 -6.07 -3.73 -1.55
N PHE A 55 -5.26 -2.69 -1.33
CA PHE A 55 -5.13 -2.10 0.01
C PHE A 55 -6.47 -1.53 0.50
N LEU A 56 -7.21 -0.83 -0.37
CA LEU A 56 -8.51 -0.27 0.01
C LEU A 56 -9.55 -1.36 0.29
N GLU A 57 -9.52 -2.47 -0.45
CA GLU A 57 -10.37 -3.64 -0.18
C GLU A 57 -10.06 -4.29 1.17
N VAL A 58 -8.79 -4.39 1.58
CA VAL A 58 -8.40 -4.97 2.88
C VAL A 58 -8.89 -4.15 4.07
N TYR A 59 -9.05 -2.84 3.92
CA TYR A 59 -9.45 -1.92 4.98
C TYR A 59 -10.91 -1.44 4.85
N ASP A 60 -11.70 -2.03 3.94
CA ASP A 60 -13.08 -1.62 3.65
C ASP A 60 -13.24 -0.10 3.37
N LEU A 61 -12.31 0.44 2.57
CA LEU A 61 -12.23 1.88 2.23
C LEU A 61 -12.82 2.21 0.84
N VAL A 62 -13.51 1.25 0.20
CA VAL A 62 -14.17 1.37 -1.11
C VAL A 62 -15.66 1.09 -0.98
#